data_AF-A0A968DUF9-F1
#
_entry.id   AF-A0A968DUF9-F1
#
_cell.length_a   1.000
_cell.length_b   1.000
_cell.length_c   1.000
_cell.angle_alpha   90.00
_cell.angle_beta   90.00
_cell.angle_gamma   90.00
#
_symmetry.space_group_name_H-M   'P 1'
#
loop_
_entity.id
_entity.type
_entity.pdbx_description
1 polymer ?
#
loop_
_entity_poly.entity_id
_entity_poly.type
_entity_poly.pdbx_seq_one_letter_code
_entity_poly.pdbx_strand_id
1 'polypeptide(L)'
;MAEQSEYMMTPPEEELASELFLSGATAWNKLQGNLTSQLSWQIENEEGKLTTLPMTGIINLRGHENEEMRRRGYEAELAAWKSIETPLAAAMNGVKGSQTTIFKRRGREDAVHKSLDQARIDRATLEAMLEAMQSSFPMFRKYLKAKAQKLGKEVLPWWDIFAPLGKSSRKFSYPEAQTFVLENFGKFSEELADFANTAFSKNWIDVGP
;
A
#
# COMPACT_ATOMS: atom_id res chain seq x y z
N MET A 1 11.45 -5.41 25.89
CA MET A 1 11.51 -4.10 26.58
C MET A 1 12.91 -3.84 27.13
N ALA A 2 13.54 -4.80 27.83
CA ALA A 2 14.92 -4.65 28.31
C ALA A 2 15.95 -4.40 27.19
N GLU A 3 15.90 -5.14 26.08
CA GLU A 3 16.85 -4.94 24.96
C GLU A 3 16.69 -3.58 24.26
N GLN A 4 15.52 -2.94 24.31
CA GLN A 4 15.35 -1.64 23.67
C GLN A 4 15.89 -0.47 24.51
N SER A 5 16.16 -0.71 25.80
CA SER A 5 16.68 0.34 26.69
C SER A 5 18.12 0.71 26.38
N GLU A 6 18.89 -0.18 25.76
CA GLU A 6 20.28 0.10 25.36
C GLU A 6 20.38 1.18 24.28
N TYR A 7 19.31 1.37 23.51
CA TYR A 7 19.21 2.40 22.47
C TYR A 7 18.50 3.67 22.94
N MET A 8 18.24 3.83 24.24
CA MET A 8 17.69 5.09 24.75
C MET A 8 18.82 6.09 24.99
N MET A 9 18.57 7.35 24.65
CA MET A 9 19.41 8.47 25.04
C MET A 9 19.20 8.81 26.53
N THR A 10 19.88 9.85 27.03
CA THR A 10 19.61 10.34 28.39
C THR A 10 18.16 10.84 28.50
N PRO A 11 17.53 10.83 29.68
CA PRO A 11 16.14 11.28 29.82
C PRO A 11 15.86 12.68 29.24
N PRO A 12 16.71 13.71 29.42
CA PRO A 12 16.50 15.02 28.80
C PRO A 12 16.61 14.99 27.26
N GLU A 13 17.46 14.14 26.70
CA GLU A 13 17.58 13.99 25.23
C GLU A 13 16.36 13.26 24.65
N GLU A 14 15.81 12.26 25.36
CA GLU A 14 14.59 11.56 24.95
C GLU A 14 13.35 12.47 25.05
N GLU A 15 13.28 13.33 26.07
CA GLU A 15 12.26 14.36 26.21
C GLU A 15 12.33 15.35 25.03
N LEU A 16 13.50 15.93 24.79
CA LEU A 16 13.72 16.85 23.66
C LEU A 16 13.40 16.19 22.31
N ALA A 17 13.83 14.93 22.11
CA ALA A 17 13.55 14.19 20.89
C ALA A 17 12.04 13.98 20.70
N SER A 18 11.31 13.71 21.77
CA SER A 18 9.85 13.52 21.74
C SER A 18 9.13 14.82 21.41
N GLU A 19 9.55 15.95 21.98
CA GLU A 19 9.01 17.27 21.68
C GLU A 19 9.24 17.67 20.21
N LEU A 20 10.48 17.52 19.74
CA LEU A 20 10.85 17.83 18.35
C LEU A 20 10.19 16.88 17.33
N PHE A 21 9.81 15.67 17.74
CA PHE A 21 9.17 14.71 16.84
C PHE A 21 7.81 15.21 16.34
N LEU A 22 7.07 15.96 17.16
CA LEU A 22 5.75 16.50 16.82
C LEU A 22 5.82 17.50 15.66
N SER A 23 6.75 18.46 15.74
CA SER A 23 6.95 19.49 14.72
C SER A 23 7.93 19.07 13.61
N GLY A 24 8.64 17.95 13.79
CA GLY A 24 9.51 17.33 12.81
C GLY A 24 8.82 16.21 12.04
N ALA A 25 9.16 14.96 12.36
CA ALA A 25 8.74 13.77 11.61
C ALA A 25 7.21 13.66 11.47
N THR A 26 6.46 13.92 12.55
CA THR A 26 5.00 13.83 12.55
C THR A 26 4.38 14.88 11.63
N ALA A 27 4.88 16.12 11.65
CA ALA A 27 4.40 17.18 10.78
C ALA A 27 4.63 16.85 9.29
N TRP A 28 5.80 16.32 8.93
CA TRP A 28 6.10 15.88 7.56
C TRP A 28 5.23 14.71 7.11
N ASN A 29 5.03 13.70 7.97
CA ASN A 29 4.13 12.59 7.67
C ASN A 29 2.69 13.07 7.45
N LYS A 30 2.21 14.01 8.29
CA LYS A 30 0.89 14.62 8.14
C LYS A 30 0.76 15.42 6.85
N LEU A 31 1.78 16.18 6.46
CA LEU A 31 1.78 16.90 5.20
C LEU A 31 1.67 15.93 4.01
N GLN A 32 2.46 14.85 4.01
CA GLN A 32 2.39 13.81 2.98
C GLN A 32 0.99 13.18 2.91
N GLY A 33 0.39 12.83 4.05
CA GLY A 33 -0.98 12.29 4.11
C GLY A 33 -2.03 13.26 3.61
N ASN A 34 -1.95 14.54 4.00
CA ASN A 34 -2.89 15.58 3.56
C ASN A 34 -2.82 15.81 2.04
N LEU A 35 -1.61 15.91 1.48
CA LEU A 35 -1.43 16.12 0.04
C LEU A 35 -1.96 14.94 -0.77
N THR A 36 -1.64 13.71 -0.36
CA THR A 36 -2.06 12.52 -1.11
C THR A 36 -3.56 12.24 -1.00
N SER A 37 -4.18 12.52 0.15
CA SER A 37 -5.62 12.31 0.37
C SER A 37 -6.52 13.33 -0.34
N GLN A 38 -6.02 14.56 -0.53
CA GLN A 38 -6.78 15.64 -1.18
C GLN A 38 -6.55 15.70 -2.69
N LEU A 39 -5.53 15.02 -3.21
CA LEU A 39 -5.20 15.03 -4.62
C LEU A 39 -6.34 14.42 -5.44
N SER A 40 -6.73 15.14 -6.49
CA SER A 40 -7.70 14.72 -7.49
C SER A 40 -7.20 15.15 -8.87
N TRP A 41 -7.65 14.45 -9.91
CA TRP A 41 -7.23 14.75 -11.28
C TRP A 41 -8.42 14.65 -12.24
N GLN A 42 -8.34 15.42 -13.32
CA GLN A 42 -9.33 15.35 -14.39
C GLN A 42 -9.00 14.21 -15.34
N ILE A 43 -10.02 13.41 -15.67
CA ILE A 43 -9.93 12.31 -16.62
C ILE A 43 -11.21 12.23 -17.44
N GLU A 44 -11.04 11.91 -18.72
CA GLU A 44 -12.15 11.67 -19.63
C GLU A 44 -12.72 10.27 -19.40
N ASN A 45 -14.03 10.19 -19.10
CA ASN A 45 -14.74 8.94 -18.92
C ASN A 45 -15.00 8.22 -20.26
N GLU A 46 -15.66 7.05 -20.22
CA GLU A 46 -15.97 6.27 -21.44
C GLU A 46 -16.91 7.00 -22.41
N GLU A 47 -17.66 8.00 -21.95
CA GLU A 47 -18.58 8.81 -22.76
C GLU A 47 -17.89 10.03 -23.40
N GLY A 48 -16.58 10.21 -23.17
CA GLY A 48 -15.84 11.36 -23.67
C GLY A 48 -15.96 12.62 -22.81
N LYS A 49 -16.56 12.53 -21.61
CA LYS A 49 -16.76 13.67 -20.71
C LYS A 49 -15.62 13.77 -19.69
N LEU A 50 -15.08 14.97 -19.53
CA LEU A 50 -14.13 15.27 -18.45
C LEU A 50 -14.82 15.19 -17.08
N THR A 51 -14.23 14.41 -16.19
CA THR A 51 -14.67 14.23 -14.80
C THR A 51 -13.49 14.36 -13.86
N THR A 52 -13.71 14.85 -12.65
CA THR A 52 -12.68 14.91 -11.61
C THR A 52 -12.83 13.71 -10.71
N LEU A 53 -11.77 12.91 -10.58
CA LEU A 53 -11.73 11.76 -9.67
C LEU A 53 -10.67 11.96 -8.59
N PRO A 54 -10.92 11.52 -7.35
CA PRO A 54 -9.86 11.38 -6.35
C PRO A 54 -8.88 10.29 -6.78
N MET A 55 -7.66 10.31 -6.22
CA MET A 55 -6.62 9.32 -6.59
C MET A 55 -7.07 7.87 -6.45
N THR A 56 -7.89 7.53 -5.45
CA THR A 56 -8.45 6.19 -5.29
C THR A 56 -9.33 5.77 -6.48
N GLY A 57 -10.14 6.70 -7.01
CA GLY A 57 -10.96 6.48 -8.20
C GLY A 57 -10.10 6.26 -9.45
N ILE A 58 -9.03 7.05 -9.61
CA ILE A 58 -8.08 6.91 -10.73
C ILE A 58 -7.34 5.57 -10.65
N ILE A 59 -6.87 5.19 -9.47
CA ILE A 59 -6.17 3.91 -9.23
C ILE A 59 -7.09 2.72 -9.51
N ASN A 60 -8.39 2.82 -9.21
CA ASN A 60 -9.35 1.75 -9.50
C ASN A 60 -9.50 1.47 -11.00
N LEU A 61 -9.18 2.44 -11.88
CA LEU A 61 -9.21 2.23 -13.33
C LEU A 61 -8.17 1.20 -13.81
N ARG A 62 -7.14 0.88 -13.02
CA ARG A 62 -6.13 -0.14 -13.39
C ARG A 62 -6.75 -1.53 -13.64
N GLY A 63 -7.88 -1.83 -13.01
CA GLY A 63 -8.63 -3.07 -13.18
C GLY A 63 -9.77 -2.99 -14.20
N HIS A 64 -9.93 -1.86 -14.89
CA HIS A 64 -11.04 -1.64 -15.81
C HIS A 64 -10.98 -2.61 -17.00
N GLU A 65 -12.13 -3.05 -17.52
CA GLU A 65 -12.21 -3.99 -18.65
C GLU A 65 -11.68 -3.35 -19.94
N ASN A 66 -12.08 -2.10 -20.20
CA ASN A 66 -11.59 -1.28 -21.31
C ASN A 66 -10.12 -0.85 -21.10
N GLU A 67 -9.25 -1.21 -22.03
CA GLU A 67 -7.83 -0.86 -22.00
C GLU A 67 -7.58 0.65 -22.00
N GLU A 68 -8.33 1.40 -22.80
CA GLU A 68 -8.11 2.83 -22.93
C GLU A 68 -8.36 3.54 -21.59
N MET A 69 -9.36 3.07 -20.83
CA MET A 69 -9.59 3.56 -19.47
C MET A 69 -8.43 3.23 -18.52
N ARG A 70 -7.84 2.04 -18.63
CA ARG A 70 -6.64 1.69 -17.84
C ARG A 70 -5.46 2.60 -18.19
N ARG A 71 -5.23 2.84 -19.49
CA ARG A 71 -4.15 3.70 -19.98
C ARG A 71 -4.32 5.14 -19.53
N ARG A 72 -5.51 5.72 -19.74
CA ARG A 72 -5.85 7.07 -19.26
C ARG A 72 -5.69 7.19 -17.75
N GLY A 73 -6.14 6.19 -16.98
CA GLY A 73 -5.97 6.14 -15.53
C GLY A 73 -4.49 6.15 -15.12
N TYR A 74 -3.67 5.33 -15.76
CA TYR A 74 -2.22 5.28 -15.51
C TYR A 74 -1.51 6.61 -15.83
N GLU A 75 -1.78 7.20 -17.00
CA GLU A 75 -1.19 8.48 -17.41
C GLU A 75 -1.63 9.64 -16.51
N ALA A 76 -2.93 9.69 -16.17
CA ALA A 76 -3.49 10.66 -15.23
C ALA A 76 -2.86 10.51 -13.84
N GLU A 77 -2.69 9.28 -13.36
CA GLU A 77 -2.05 9.01 -12.08
C GLU A 77 -0.61 9.54 -12.04
N LEU A 78 0.19 9.25 -13.07
CA LEU A 78 1.56 9.75 -13.16
C LEU A 78 1.63 11.28 -13.19
N ALA A 79 0.75 11.93 -13.96
CA ALA A 79 0.68 13.38 -14.04
C ALA A 79 0.27 14.02 -12.70
N ALA A 80 -0.71 13.42 -12.01
CA ALA A 80 -1.17 13.86 -10.71
C ALA A 80 -0.04 13.78 -9.66
N TRP A 81 0.66 12.65 -9.55
CA TRP A 81 1.78 12.53 -8.63
C TRP A 81 2.94 13.46 -8.96
N LYS A 82 3.21 13.66 -10.26
CA LYS A 82 4.23 14.61 -10.71
C LYS A 82 3.92 16.03 -10.25
N SER A 83 2.65 16.44 -10.25
CA SER A 83 2.24 17.80 -9.85
C SER A 83 2.56 18.15 -8.39
N ILE A 84 2.72 17.13 -7.53
CA ILE A 84 3.07 17.30 -6.11
C ILE A 84 4.39 16.63 -5.73
N GLU A 85 5.27 16.33 -6.70
CA GLU A 85 6.49 15.57 -6.44
C GLU A 85 7.43 16.26 -5.43
N THR A 86 7.58 17.57 -5.56
CA THR A 86 8.49 18.37 -4.73
C THR A 86 8.10 18.34 -3.25
N PRO A 87 6.85 18.66 -2.86
CA PRO A 87 6.46 18.58 -1.46
C PRO A 87 6.45 17.14 -0.92
N LEU A 88 6.14 16.13 -1.75
CA LEU A 88 6.25 14.72 -1.33
C LEU A 88 7.70 14.31 -1.04
N ALA A 89 8.63 14.68 -1.93
CA ALA A 89 10.05 14.43 -1.73
C ALA A 89 10.59 15.14 -0.48
N ALA A 90 10.18 16.40 -0.27
CA ALA A 90 10.54 17.16 0.93
C ALA A 90 10.00 16.48 2.21
N ALA A 91 8.75 16.04 2.22
CA ALA A 91 8.17 15.33 3.36
C ALA A 91 8.90 14.00 3.65
N MET A 92 9.20 13.20 2.63
CA MET A 92 9.95 11.95 2.79
C MET A 92 11.35 12.21 3.36
N ASN A 93 12.05 13.23 2.84
CA ASN A 93 13.36 13.65 3.33
C ASN A 93 13.29 14.15 4.78
N GLY A 94 12.26 14.91 5.15
CA GLY A 94 12.05 15.39 6.52
C GLY A 94 11.84 14.25 7.52
N VAL A 95 11.02 13.25 7.17
CA VAL A 95 10.83 12.05 8.00
C VAL A 95 12.12 11.25 8.11
N LYS A 96 12.79 10.95 6.99
CA LYS A 96 14.02 10.13 7.04
C LYS A 96 15.21 10.86 7.65
N GLY A 97 15.34 12.16 7.44
CA GLY A 97 16.40 12.98 8.03
C GLY A 97 16.32 13.04 9.55
N SER A 98 15.11 13.27 10.08
CA SER A 98 14.88 13.27 11.53
C SER A 98 15.14 11.88 12.14
N GLN A 99 14.61 10.80 11.53
CA GLN A 99 14.86 9.44 12.00
C GLN A 99 16.35 9.08 11.99
N THR A 100 17.07 9.40 10.90
CA THR A 100 18.50 9.09 10.78
C THR A 100 19.33 9.79 11.85
N THR A 101 18.98 11.04 12.15
CA THR A 101 19.65 11.82 13.21
C THR A 101 19.46 11.16 14.59
N ILE A 102 18.21 10.79 14.91
CA ILE A 102 17.89 10.12 16.18
C ILE A 102 18.54 8.74 16.27
N PHE A 103 18.52 7.95 15.19
CA PHE A 103 19.13 6.62 15.17
C PHE A 103 20.62 6.65 15.46
N LYS A 104 21.35 7.62 14.88
CA LYS A 104 22.77 7.84 15.17
C LYS A 104 23.01 8.14 16.66
N ARG A 105 22.20 9.02 17.25
CA ARG A 105 22.30 9.38 18.68
C ARG A 105 21.97 8.22 19.60
N ARG A 106 21.04 7.37 19.18
CA ARG A 106 20.63 6.15 19.88
C ARG A 106 21.57 4.96 19.65
N GLY A 107 22.70 5.13 18.96
CA GLY A 107 23.66 4.04 18.73
C GLY A 107 23.17 2.95 17.76
N ARG A 108 22.17 3.23 16.92
CA ARG A 108 21.71 2.29 15.89
C ARG A 108 22.73 2.19 14.76
N GLU A 109 22.97 0.97 14.29
CA GLU A 109 23.94 0.67 13.24
C GLU A 109 23.59 1.37 11.91
N ASP A 110 22.34 1.24 11.46
CA ASP A 110 21.90 1.78 10.18
C ASP A 110 20.39 2.09 10.16
N ALA A 111 19.87 2.38 8.96
CA ALA A 111 18.47 2.74 8.75
C ALA A 111 17.47 1.59 8.98
N VAL A 112 17.91 0.33 8.92
CA VAL A 112 17.04 -0.85 9.05
C VAL A 112 17.12 -1.52 10.42
N HIS A 113 18.19 -1.27 11.19
CA HIS A 113 18.40 -1.87 12.51
C HIS A 113 17.15 -1.79 13.40
N LYS A 114 16.56 -0.61 13.59
CA LYS A 114 15.33 -0.49 14.41
C LYS A 114 14.18 -1.37 13.88
N SER A 115 14.04 -1.51 12.57
CA SER A 115 13.00 -2.34 11.97
C SER A 115 13.26 -3.83 12.19
N LEU A 116 14.52 -4.27 12.13
CA LEU A 116 14.92 -5.65 12.45
C LEU A 116 14.56 -6.01 13.90
N ASP A 117 14.91 -5.15 14.85
CA ASP A 117 14.55 -5.32 16.26
C ASP A 117 13.04 -5.40 16.49
N GLN A 118 12.28 -4.50 15.86
CA GLN A 118 10.83 -4.47 15.99
C GLN A 118 10.17 -5.73 15.41
N ALA A 119 10.73 -6.24 14.31
CA ALA A 119 10.30 -7.48 13.68
C ALA A 119 10.86 -8.74 14.37
N ARG A 120 11.82 -8.58 15.29
CA ARG A 120 12.53 -9.66 15.98
C ARG A 120 13.21 -10.64 15.01
N ILE A 121 13.85 -10.10 14.00
CA ILE A 121 14.63 -10.86 13.02
C ILE A 121 16.06 -10.32 12.96
N ASP A 122 17.01 -11.17 12.58
CA ASP A 122 18.36 -10.72 12.27
C ASP A 122 18.47 -10.24 10.81
N ARG A 123 19.60 -9.61 10.50
CA ARG A 123 19.89 -9.12 9.15
C ARG A 123 19.92 -10.27 8.13
N ALA A 124 20.49 -11.41 8.50
CA ALA A 124 20.59 -12.58 7.63
C ALA A 124 19.20 -13.09 7.20
N THR A 125 18.21 -13.04 8.10
CA THR A 125 16.81 -13.39 7.81
C THR A 125 16.19 -12.43 6.79
N LEU A 126 16.40 -11.11 6.96
CA LEU A 126 15.94 -10.12 5.99
C LEU A 126 16.60 -10.33 4.62
N GLU A 127 17.91 -10.55 4.59
CA GLU A 127 18.68 -10.78 3.37
C GLU A 127 18.23 -12.06 2.66
N ALA A 128 18.06 -13.17 3.39
CA ALA A 128 17.54 -14.42 2.84
C ALA A 128 16.14 -14.24 2.22
N MET A 129 15.26 -13.46 2.83
CA MET A 129 13.95 -13.12 2.25
C MET A 129 14.09 -12.31 0.96
N LEU A 130 14.95 -11.29 0.94
CA LEU A 130 15.18 -10.46 -0.23
C LEU A 130 15.83 -11.25 -1.39
N GLU A 131 16.75 -12.16 -1.08
CA GLU A 131 17.38 -13.07 -2.04
C GLU A 131 16.38 -14.07 -2.62
N ALA A 132 15.52 -14.65 -1.79
CA ALA A 132 14.45 -15.54 -2.24
C ALA A 132 13.47 -14.79 -3.16
N MET A 133 13.11 -13.55 -2.82
CA MET A 133 12.30 -12.68 -3.68
C MET A 133 12.98 -12.43 -5.03
N GLN A 134 14.25 -12.02 -5.05
CA GLN A 134 14.99 -11.77 -6.28
C GLN A 134 15.13 -13.03 -7.15
N SER A 135 15.40 -14.17 -6.52
CA SER A 135 15.50 -15.49 -7.18
C SER A 135 14.18 -15.92 -7.84
N SER A 136 13.05 -15.41 -7.36
CA SER A 136 11.73 -15.64 -7.95
C SER A 136 11.42 -14.77 -9.18
N PHE A 137 12.20 -13.71 -9.45
CA PHE A 137 11.93 -12.78 -10.56
C PHE A 137 11.82 -13.44 -11.95
N PRO A 138 12.58 -14.50 -12.30
CA PRO A 138 12.35 -15.23 -13.55
C PRO A 138 10.93 -15.80 -13.68
N MET A 139 10.32 -16.27 -12.59
CA MET A 139 8.95 -16.77 -12.58
C MET A 139 7.96 -15.63 -12.86
N PHE A 140 8.09 -14.50 -12.16
CA PHE A 140 7.24 -13.32 -12.41
C PHE A 140 7.41 -12.79 -13.84
N ARG A 141 8.63 -12.76 -14.38
CA ARG A 141 8.88 -12.39 -15.78
C ARG A 141 8.18 -13.36 -16.75
N LYS A 142 8.22 -14.67 -16.49
CA LYS A 142 7.49 -15.67 -17.29
C LYS A 142 5.98 -15.42 -17.24
N TYR A 143 5.44 -15.16 -16.05
CA TYR A 143 4.02 -14.84 -15.87
C TYR A 143 3.61 -13.58 -16.65
N LEU A 144 4.34 -12.47 -16.53
CA LEU A 144 4.02 -11.22 -17.22
C LEU A 144 4.12 -11.34 -18.74
N LYS A 145 5.08 -12.12 -19.26
CA LYS A 145 5.17 -12.45 -20.70
C LYS A 145 3.98 -13.30 -21.15
N ALA A 146 3.58 -14.31 -20.38
CA ALA A 146 2.41 -15.13 -20.69
C ALA A 146 1.11 -14.29 -20.66
N LYS A 147 1.01 -13.34 -19.72
CA LYS A 147 -0.10 -12.39 -19.66
C LYS A 147 -0.13 -11.48 -20.89
N ALA A 148 1.02 -10.96 -21.33
CA ALA A 148 1.13 -10.18 -22.56
C ALA A 148 0.61 -10.97 -23.77
N GLN A 149 1.10 -12.20 -23.94
CA GLN A 149 0.66 -13.11 -25.01
C GLN A 149 -0.86 -13.36 -24.96
N LYS A 150 -1.42 -13.59 -23.77
CA LYS A 150 -2.87 -13.80 -23.60
C LYS A 150 -3.70 -12.57 -23.94
N LEU A 151 -3.14 -11.37 -23.78
CA LEU A 151 -3.75 -10.10 -24.18
C LEU A 151 -3.44 -9.72 -25.65
N GLY A 152 -2.75 -10.58 -26.40
CA GLY A 152 -2.38 -10.31 -27.80
C GLY A 152 -1.27 -9.27 -27.96
N LYS A 153 -0.41 -9.10 -26.95
CA LYS A 153 0.66 -8.08 -26.92
C LYS A 153 2.05 -8.69 -26.93
N GLU A 154 2.98 -8.01 -27.58
CA GLU A 154 4.39 -8.37 -27.58
C GLU A 154 5.04 -8.12 -26.20
N VAL A 155 4.72 -6.98 -25.59
CA VAL A 155 5.17 -6.57 -24.25
C VAL A 155 3.96 -6.12 -23.45
N LEU A 156 3.95 -6.41 -22.15
CA LEU A 156 2.89 -5.97 -21.24
C LEU A 156 3.15 -4.50 -20.85
N PRO A 157 2.31 -3.54 -21.24
CA PRO A 157 2.44 -2.17 -20.77
C PRO A 157 2.04 -2.06 -19.29
N TRP A 158 2.49 -1.00 -18.62
CA TRP A 158 2.23 -0.80 -17.18
C TRP A 158 0.74 -0.79 -16.83
N TRP A 159 -0.10 -0.20 -17.69
CA TRP A 159 -1.54 -0.14 -17.47
C TRP A 159 -2.27 -1.50 -17.58
N ASP A 160 -1.59 -2.56 -18.03
CA ASP A 160 -2.20 -3.90 -18.14
C ASP A 160 -1.76 -4.89 -17.07
N ILE A 161 -0.90 -4.48 -16.13
CA ILE A 161 -0.48 -5.34 -15.03
C ILE A 161 -1.69 -5.88 -14.25
N PHE A 162 -2.72 -5.04 -14.07
CA PHE A 162 -3.95 -5.38 -13.36
C PHE A 162 -5.14 -5.66 -14.28
N ALA A 163 -4.92 -5.69 -15.61
CA ALA A 163 -5.99 -6.00 -16.56
C ALA A 163 -6.66 -7.33 -16.19
N PRO A 164 -8.00 -7.39 -16.13
CA PRO A 164 -8.71 -8.63 -15.84
C PRO A 164 -8.43 -9.66 -16.95
N LEU A 165 -8.22 -10.91 -16.55
CA LEU A 165 -8.03 -12.02 -17.49
C LEU A 165 -9.26 -12.93 -17.44
N GLY A 166 -9.91 -13.08 -18.58
CA GLY A 166 -11.14 -13.86 -18.70
C GLY A 166 -12.39 -13.03 -18.42
N LYS A 167 -13.55 -13.68 -18.37
CA LYS A 167 -14.85 -13.07 -18.11
C LYS A 167 -15.41 -13.68 -16.83
N SER A 168 -15.28 -12.98 -15.70
CA SER A 168 -16.01 -13.34 -14.48
C SER A 168 -17.01 -12.23 -14.21
N SER A 169 -18.28 -12.49 -14.54
CA SER A 169 -19.38 -11.54 -14.41
C SER A 169 -20.18 -11.73 -13.12
N ARG A 170 -19.76 -12.63 -12.22
CA ARG A 170 -20.51 -12.93 -11.00
C ARG A 170 -20.42 -11.75 -10.05
N LYS A 171 -21.57 -11.09 -9.85
CA LYS A 171 -21.78 -10.11 -8.77
C LYS A 171 -22.41 -10.84 -7.59
N PHE A 172 -21.97 -10.50 -6.39
CA PHE A 172 -22.59 -10.97 -5.15
C PHE A 172 -23.37 -9.81 -4.55
N SER A 173 -24.62 -10.05 -4.18
CA SER A 173 -25.29 -9.21 -3.21
C SER A 173 -24.63 -9.36 -1.84
N TYR A 174 -24.83 -8.38 -0.97
CA TYR A 174 -24.24 -8.42 0.36
C TYR A 174 -24.66 -9.67 1.16
N PRO A 175 -25.95 -10.10 1.19
CA PRO A 175 -26.33 -11.35 1.84
C PRO A 175 -25.67 -12.60 1.23
N GLU A 176 -25.53 -12.67 -0.09
CA GLU A 176 -24.85 -13.79 -0.73
C GLU A 176 -23.36 -13.84 -0.35
N ALA A 177 -22.71 -12.68 -0.25
CA ALA A 177 -21.33 -12.59 0.21
C ALA A 177 -21.19 -13.02 1.68
N GLN A 178 -22.12 -12.63 2.56
CA GLN A 178 -22.17 -13.08 3.95
C GLN A 178 -22.26 -14.61 4.02
N THR A 179 -23.25 -15.20 3.35
CA THR A 179 -23.42 -16.66 3.32
C THR A 179 -22.17 -17.35 2.77
N PHE A 180 -21.62 -16.86 1.66
CA PHE A 180 -20.41 -17.42 1.06
C PHE A 180 -19.22 -17.40 2.02
N VAL A 181 -19.00 -16.30 2.76
CA VAL A 181 -17.92 -16.18 3.73
C VAL A 181 -18.12 -17.14 4.89
N LEU A 182 -19.33 -17.15 5.50
CA LEU A 182 -19.64 -18.01 6.65
C LEU A 182 -19.50 -19.50 6.30
N GLU A 183 -20.01 -19.92 5.14
CA GLU A 183 -19.90 -21.31 4.69
C GLU A 183 -18.45 -21.74 4.49
N ASN A 184 -17.62 -20.91 3.84
CA ASN A 184 -16.23 -21.28 3.57
C ASN A 184 -15.34 -21.17 4.81
N PHE A 185 -15.62 -20.22 5.72
CA PHE A 185 -14.96 -20.17 7.02
C PHE A 185 -15.32 -21.41 7.85
N GLY A 186 -16.59 -21.80 7.89
CA GLY A 186 -17.05 -22.97 8.64
C GLY A 186 -16.45 -24.30 8.15
N LYS A 187 -16.13 -24.41 6.84
CA LYS A 187 -15.37 -25.56 6.31
C LYS A 187 -13.95 -25.68 6.87
N PHE A 188 -13.38 -24.57 7.35
CA PHE A 188 -12.03 -24.53 7.91
C PHE A 188 -12.05 -24.52 9.44
N SER A 189 -12.89 -23.69 10.05
CA SER A 189 -13.00 -23.51 11.50
C SER A 189 -14.38 -22.90 11.85
N GLU A 190 -15.09 -23.56 12.76
CA GLU A 190 -16.37 -23.10 13.29
C GLU A 190 -16.21 -21.76 14.05
N GLU A 191 -15.19 -21.64 14.89
CA GLU A 191 -14.90 -20.41 15.65
C GLU A 191 -14.69 -19.19 14.74
N LEU A 192 -14.04 -19.38 13.58
CA LEU A 192 -13.85 -18.31 12.60
C LEU A 192 -15.16 -17.88 11.94
N ALA A 193 -16.04 -18.84 11.64
CA ALA A 193 -17.38 -18.56 11.12
C ALA A 193 -18.23 -17.80 12.15
N ASP A 194 -18.19 -18.21 13.42
CA ASP A 194 -18.91 -17.55 14.51
C ASP A 194 -18.41 -16.12 14.76
N PHE A 195 -17.10 -15.91 14.68
CA PHE A 195 -16.51 -14.58 14.77
C PHE A 195 -16.98 -13.67 13.62
N ALA A 196 -16.94 -14.18 12.38
CA ALA A 196 -17.43 -13.43 11.22
C ALA A 196 -18.94 -13.14 11.33
N ASN A 197 -19.73 -14.11 11.79
CA ASN A 197 -21.16 -13.94 12.04
C ASN A 197 -21.43 -12.86 13.10
N THR A 198 -20.61 -12.81 14.14
CA THR A 198 -20.67 -11.75 15.16
C THR A 198 -20.40 -10.39 14.54
N ALA A 199 -19.39 -10.26 13.68
CA ALA A 199 -19.09 -9.01 13.00
C ALA A 199 -20.25 -8.54 12.09
N PHE A 200 -20.86 -9.46 11.35
CA PHE A 200 -22.04 -9.18 10.52
C PHE A 200 -23.28 -8.79 11.35
N SER A 201 -23.55 -9.52 12.44
CA SER A 201 -24.76 -9.31 13.25
C SER A 201 -24.67 -8.11 14.20
N LYS A 202 -23.46 -7.69 14.60
CA LYS A 202 -23.24 -6.58 15.54
C LYS A 202 -22.80 -5.27 14.89
N ASN A 203 -23.00 -5.12 13.57
CA ASN A 203 -22.69 -3.90 12.82
C ASN A 203 -21.22 -3.46 12.98
N TRP A 204 -20.27 -4.40 13.01
CA TRP A 204 -18.84 -4.07 13.04
C TRP A 204 -18.31 -3.67 11.66
N ILE A 205 -19.10 -3.91 10.62
CA ILE A 205 -18.71 -3.72 9.23
C ILE A 205 -19.47 -2.51 8.70
N ASP A 206 -18.73 -1.44 8.41
CA ASP A 206 -19.23 -0.28 7.69
C ASP A 206 -19.24 -0.61 6.19
N VAL A 207 -20.39 -1.04 5.71
CA VAL A 207 -20.62 -1.29 4.30
C VAL A 207 -21.13 0.02 3.71
N GLY A 208 -20.30 0.68 2.90
CA GLY A 208 -20.74 1.82 2.10
C GLY A 208 -21.91 1.45 1.18
N PRO A 209 -22.63 2.43 0.62
CA PRO A 209 -23.64 2.17 -0.41
C PRO A 209 -23.06 1.44 -1.64
#